data_AF-A0A940RQG0-F1
#
_entry.id   AF-A0A940RQG0-F1
#
_cell.length_a   1.000
_cell.length_b   1.000
_cell.length_c   1.000
_cell.angle_alpha   90.00
_cell.angle_beta   90.00
_cell.angle_gamma   90.00
#
_symmetry.space_group_name_H-M   'P 1'
#
loop_
_entity.id
_entity.type
_entity.pdbx_description
1 polymer ?
#
loop_
_entity_poly.entity_id
_entity_poly.type
_entity_poly.pdbx_seq_one_letter_code
_entity_poly.pdbx_strand_id
1 'polypeptide(L)'
;MAAEQCGTSVAETTLCFFGLHDGIHSYKDLVGLAALTVILLTFAFNLIRTANAFLLVKRMNPGASRGSALAALLTLVEIVLRHPLAFFSPAWNIFVRMRMRVEHEVFDPRPEWEWPVAGTDSRSTPGYWREFGRFLAERGRWHVRMMRIGRLQSIRVETAGDLNGKLGEIQRYFETIRSLRFADRDELSFLCALEIEQGFVAPLHLLTGLLAQYNEKWDGIIEEFQRQTSRWGDIPLIEADDGTGRMTAQDFRQIQSFIYHCWLLWGPSVPICLPKCGNWAGSYLSIQYGYGDENNSIELVGDRKMLVDAVNGMVSSYFPDLGGMAFPASVTGVLQYSTMVRRNPSLIPPLIDASWGGEQDARPVLFLSEQQEGDALTGSRKVGSATVGAIQPEMRGRRREGASRYYSAYLWAMFVVLRNDGTERPLPIDADPGANPMEATSPWQTTIPFFEHGNIADGESCEFAKQVLADKVLSAIVQFTANWKDLEGFPLRFAYASAIDDSNCGAEPLFPHLRGGTTIRELIEKRLKDAPPGGMLGKLRRARIIRFDYYKKQAHQHPHSACSLPFHIADYYAAFGDEAADQSESAPRRLDGVESSRSEAESRLVSAESSEEGSIREIEPPE
;
A
#
# COMPACT_ATOMS: atom_id res chain seq x y z
N MET A 1 81.62 7.65 -0.57
CA MET A 1 80.30 7.83 -1.22
C MET A 1 79.56 6.50 -1.17
N ALA A 2 78.75 6.30 -0.15
CA ALA A 2 77.74 5.25 -0.10
C ALA A 2 76.60 5.83 0.75
N ALA A 3 75.50 6.20 0.09
CA ALA A 3 74.28 6.63 0.72
C ALA A 3 73.37 5.41 0.82
N GLU A 4 73.35 4.78 1.98
CA GLU A 4 72.40 3.73 2.32
C GLU A 4 71.06 4.39 2.66
N GLN A 5 70.08 4.24 1.76
CA GLN A 5 68.69 4.65 1.99
C GLN A 5 68.08 3.73 3.05
N CYS A 6 68.00 4.22 4.29
CA CYS A 6 67.17 3.61 5.32
C CYS A 6 65.71 3.96 5.02
N GLY A 7 65.02 3.08 4.30
CA GLY A 7 63.57 3.14 4.13
C GLY A 7 62.90 2.69 5.41
N THR A 8 62.77 3.59 6.39
CA THR A 8 61.96 3.33 7.58
C THR A 8 60.50 3.22 7.17
N SER A 9 59.92 2.03 7.37
CA SER A 9 58.50 1.83 7.09
C SER A 9 57.69 2.70 8.06
N VAL A 10 56.52 3.18 7.61
CA VAL A 10 55.61 4.00 8.44
C VAL A 10 55.27 3.33 9.79
N ALA A 11 55.38 2.00 9.87
CA ALA A 11 55.22 1.24 11.10
C ALA A 11 56.35 1.47 12.13
N GLU A 12 57.62 1.54 11.69
CA GLU A 12 58.76 1.80 12.60
C GLU A 12 58.73 3.22 13.16
N THR A 13 58.36 4.21 12.33
CA THR A 13 58.25 5.61 12.77
C THR A 13 57.13 5.77 13.78
N THR A 14 56.02 5.04 13.62
CA THR A 14 54.89 5.07 14.56
C THR A 14 55.27 4.39 15.88
N LEU A 15 55.98 3.26 15.85
CA LEU A 15 56.45 2.54 17.05
C LEU A 15 57.48 3.35 17.86
N CYS A 16 58.41 4.04 17.19
CA CYS A 16 59.39 4.91 17.85
C CYS A 16 58.75 6.14 18.49
N PHE A 17 57.69 6.71 17.89
CA PHE A 17 57.01 7.88 18.47
C PHE A 17 56.32 7.57 19.81
N PHE A 18 55.98 6.30 20.06
CA PHE A 18 55.36 5.85 21.32
C PHE A 18 56.32 5.14 22.29
N GLY A 19 57.62 5.07 21.99
CA GLY A 19 58.62 4.48 22.90
C GLY A 19 58.53 2.96 23.06
N LEU A 20 57.93 2.24 22.10
CA LEU A 20 57.68 0.79 22.18
C LEU A 20 58.86 -0.09 21.71
N HIS A 21 60.05 0.49 21.51
CA HIS A 21 61.18 -0.18 20.88
C HIS A 21 61.78 -1.33 21.71
N ASP A 22 61.63 -1.31 23.04
CA ASP A 22 62.24 -2.33 23.91
C ASP A 22 61.29 -3.50 24.26
N GLY A 23 60.01 -3.46 23.88
CA GLY A 23 58.99 -4.44 24.25
C GLY A 23 57.98 -3.90 25.27
N ILE A 24 56.80 -4.52 25.34
CA ILE A 24 55.73 -4.13 26.28
C ILE A 24 56.18 -4.52 27.69
N HIS A 25 56.85 -3.60 28.39
CA HIS A 25 57.46 -3.88 29.70
C HIS A 25 56.65 -3.34 30.88
N SER A 26 55.69 -2.43 30.65
CA SER A 26 54.86 -1.86 31.71
C SER A 26 53.36 -2.01 31.43
N TYR A 27 52.58 -2.14 32.50
CA TYR A 27 51.11 -1.98 32.46
C TYR A 27 50.69 -0.66 31.79
N LYS A 28 51.50 0.40 31.89
CA LYS A 28 51.25 1.69 31.23
C LYS A 28 51.30 1.59 29.70
N ASP A 29 52.17 0.76 29.15
CA ASP A 29 52.31 0.60 27.69
C ASP A 29 51.12 -0.17 27.12
N LEU A 30 50.61 -1.16 27.86
CA LEU A 30 49.40 -1.89 27.52
C LEU A 30 48.15 -0.98 27.56
N VAL A 31 48.03 -0.14 28.59
CA VAL A 31 46.95 0.86 28.70
C VAL A 31 47.04 1.89 27.57
N GLY A 32 48.25 2.35 27.22
CA GLY A 32 48.47 3.27 26.11
C GLY A 32 48.06 2.68 24.76
N LEU A 33 48.47 1.43 24.48
CA LEU A 33 48.09 0.71 23.26
C LEU A 33 46.59 0.46 23.18
N ALA A 34 45.96 0.08 24.30
CA ALA A 34 44.51 -0.09 24.39
C ALA A 34 43.78 1.23 24.12
N ALA A 35 44.22 2.34 24.71
CA ALA A 35 43.63 3.66 24.49
C ALA A 35 43.77 4.11 23.04
N LEU A 36 44.95 3.95 22.43
CA LEU A 36 45.17 4.27 21.01
C LEU A 36 44.29 3.42 20.10
N THR A 37 44.17 2.12 20.38
CA THR A 37 43.30 1.21 19.63
C THR A 37 41.84 1.65 19.71
N VAL A 38 41.35 2.02 20.89
CA VAL A 38 39.98 2.54 21.08
C VAL A 38 39.77 3.85 20.30
N ILE A 39 40.75 4.77 20.33
CA ILE A 39 40.70 6.02 19.56
C ILE A 39 40.65 5.74 18.06
N LEU A 40 41.50 4.86 17.54
CA LEU A 40 41.54 4.50 16.12
C LEU A 40 40.25 3.80 15.68
N LEU A 41 39.73 2.87 16.47
CA LEU A 41 38.45 2.22 16.21
C LEU A 41 37.29 3.22 16.22
N THR A 42 37.28 4.15 17.17
CA THR A 42 36.27 5.23 17.24
C THR A 42 36.37 6.14 16.02
N PHE A 43 37.57 6.53 15.62
CA PHE A 43 37.80 7.34 14.43
C PHE A 43 37.36 6.62 13.15
N ALA A 44 37.75 5.36 12.96
CA ALA A 44 37.35 4.56 11.82
C ALA A 44 35.83 4.38 11.76
N PHE A 45 35.20 4.10 12.90
CA PHE A 45 33.75 3.99 13.02
C PHE A 45 33.03 5.30 12.66
N ASN A 46 33.55 6.43 13.13
CA ASN A 46 33.02 7.76 12.80
C ASN A 46 33.18 8.07 11.31
N LEU A 47 34.34 7.77 10.72
CA LEU A 47 34.61 7.96 9.31
C LEU A 47 33.64 7.16 8.43
N ILE A 48 33.37 5.90 8.81
CA ILE A 48 32.41 5.06 8.10
C ILE A 48 30.99 5.66 8.18
N ARG A 49 30.56 6.13 9.36
CA ARG A 49 29.26 6.80 9.53
C ARG A 49 29.14 8.09 8.72
N THR A 50 30.19 8.89 8.70
CA THR A 50 30.28 10.09 7.86
C THR A 50 30.19 9.75 6.38
N ALA A 51 30.90 8.70 5.94
CA ALA A 51 30.82 8.20 4.57
C ALA A 51 29.40 7.71 4.22
N ASN A 52 28.72 7.02 5.14
CA ASN A 52 27.34 6.58 4.95
C ASN A 52 26.35 7.76 4.89
N ALA A 53 26.51 8.78 5.76
CA ALA A 53 25.70 10.00 5.69
C ALA A 53 25.88 10.71 4.34
N PHE A 54 27.10 10.76 3.83
CA PHE A 54 27.40 11.28 2.49
C PHE A 54 26.72 10.44 1.39
N LEU A 55 26.86 9.11 1.45
CA LEU A 55 26.27 8.19 0.49
C LEU A 55 24.74 8.23 0.50
N LEU A 56 24.13 8.41 1.68
CA LEU A 56 22.68 8.55 1.84
C LEU A 56 22.16 9.75 1.02
N VAL A 57 22.72 10.94 1.24
CA VAL A 57 22.30 12.16 0.49
C VAL A 57 22.51 12.00 -1.01
N LYS A 58 23.66 11.42 -1.40
CA LYS A 58 24.02 11.19 -2.80
C LYS A 58 23.04 10.23 -3.48
N ARG A 59 22.73 9.10 -2.85
CA ARG A 59 21.89 8.03 -3.42
C ARG A 59 20.40 8.35 -3.40
N MET A 60 19.94 9.21 -2.49
CA MET A 60 18.55 9.68 -2.49
C MET A 60 18.19 10.53 -3.72
N ASN A 61 19.19 11.15 -4.32
CA ASN A 61 18.98 12.17 -5.35
C ASN A 61 19.75 11.87 -6.66
N PRO A 62 19.62 10.67 -7.24
CA PRO A 62 20.30 10.33 -8.49
C PRO A 62 19.90 11.30 -9.61
N GLY A 63 20.89 11.77 -10.36
CA GLY A 63 20.68 12.67 -11.50
C GLY A 63 20.32 14.13 -11.15
N ALA A 64 19.95 14.43 -9.92
CA ALA A 64 19.62 15.79 -9.49
C ALA A 64 20.87 16.57 -9.02
N SER A 65 20.83 17.90 -9.11
CA SER A 65 21.94 18.77 -8.69
C SER A 65 22.28 18.56 -7.20
N ARG A 66 21.26 18.31 -6.39
CA ARG A 66 21.35 17.99 -4.96
C ARG A 66 22.03 16.64 -4.64
N GLY A 67 22.08 15.71 -5.60
CA GLY A 67 22.80 14.44 -5.47
C GLY A 67 24.28 14.51 -5.87
N SER A 68 24.76 15.68 -6.31
CA SER A 68 26.18 15.85 -6.64
C SER A 68 27.07 15.63 -5.40
N ALA A 69 28.30 15.14 -5.62
CA ALA A 69 29.26 14.91 -4.53
C ALA A 69 29.54 16.20 -3.73
N LEU A 70 29.62 17.35 -4.42
CA LEU A 70 29.80 18.64 -3.75
C LEU A 70 28.59 19.02 -2.90
N ALA A 71 27.37 18.84 -3.41
CA ALA A 71 26.16 19.13 -2.63
C ALA A 71 26.03 18.25 -1.39
N ALA A 72 26.31 16.95 -1.51
CA ALA A 72 26.32 16.03 -0.38
C ALA A 72 27.38 16.40 0.67
N LEU A 73 28.59 16.79 0.23
CA LEU A 73 29.65 17.27 1.12
C LEU A 73 29.26 18.57 1.83
N LEU A 74 28.69 19.53 1.11
CA LEU A 74 28.23 20.79 1.70
C LEU A 74 27.12 20.57 2.72
N THR A 75 26.16 19.67 2.44
CA THR A 75 25.11 19.27 3.38
C THR A 75 25.69 18.64 4.65
N LEU A 76 26.72 17.81 4.52
CA LEU A 76 27.42 17.21 5.66
C LEU A 76 28.15 18.28 6.50
N VAL A 77 28.92 19.16 5.86
CA VAL A 77 29.62 20.28 6.51
C VAL A 77 28.62 21.18 7.25
N GLU A 78 27.48 21.45 6.63
CA GLU A 78 26.41 22.24 7.23
C GLU A 78 25.88 21.61 8.54
N ILE A 79 25.66 20.29 8.57
CA ILE A 79 25.23 19.57 9.78
C ILE A 79 26.32 19.64 10.86
N VAL A 80 27.58 19.43 10.49
CA VAL A 80 28.73 19.46 11.42
C VAL A 80 28.90 20.85 12.03
N LEU A 81 28.87 21.91 11.23
CA LEU A 81 29.03 23.29 11.70
C LEU A 81 27.91 23.74 12.63
N ARG A 82 26.69 23.22 12.45
CA ARG A 82 25.55 23.53 13.33
C ARG A 82 25.57 22.80 14.65
N HIS A 83 26.23 21.65 14.69
CA HIS A 83 26.31 20.82 15.88
C HIS A 83 27.78 20.52 16.17
N PRO A 84 28.59 21.54 16.55
CA PRO A 84 30.02 21.35 16.77
C PRO A 84 30.31 20.34 17.89
N LEU A 85 29.39 20.22 18.86
CA LEU A 85 29.45 19.19 19.91
C LEU A 85 29.11 17.77 19.42
N ALA A 86 28.53 17.60 18.23
CA ALA A 86 28.28 16.29 17.63
C ALA A 86 29.58 15.57 17.21
N PHE A 87 30.70 16.30 17.10
CA PHE A 87 32.02 15.72 16.85
C PHE A 87 32.62 15.08 18.11
N PHE A 88 32.22 15.56 19.30
CA PHE A 88 32.69 15.08 20.61
C PHE A 88 31.66 14.21 21.35
N SER A 89 30.39 14.26 20.93
CA SER A 89 29.31 13.33 21.31
C SER A 89 29.46 12.03 20.50
N PRO A 90 28.94 10.87 20.97
CA PRO A 90 28.92 9.65 20.16
C PRO A 90 28.38 9.95 18.75
N ALA A 91 29.17 9.61 17.72
CA ALA A 91 28.91 9.93 16.32
C ALA A 91 27.62 9.33 15.73
N TRP A 92 26.82 8.67 16.56
CA TRP A 92 25.40 8.38 16.29
C TRP A 92 24.67 9.63 15.81
N ASN A 93 25.04 10.81 16.33
CA ASN A 93 24.42 12.08 16.01
C ASN A 93 24.49 12.51 14.52
N ILE A 94 25.59 12.27 13.78
CA ILE A 94 25.71 12.81 12.41
C ILE A 94 24.85 12.04 11.42
N PHE A 95 24.94 10.70 11.43
CA PHE A 95 24.15 9.86 10.54
C PHE A 95 22.65 9.94 10.86
N VAL A 96 22.27 9.92 12.14
CA VAL A 96 20.87 10.11 12.58
C VAL A 96 20.33 11.46 12.13
N ARG A 97 21.06 12.56 12.34
CA ARG A 97 20.63 13.89 11.87
C ARG A 97 20.53 13.94 10.35
N MET A 98 21.41 13.25 9.63
CA MET A 98 21.32 13.15 8.19
C MET A 98 20.07 12.38 7.75
N ARG A 99 19.77 11.24 8.40
CA ARG A 99 18.55 10.47 8.16
C ARG A 99 17.30 11.33 8.41
N MET A 100 17.19 11.97 9.57
CA MET A 100 16.07 12.87 9.87
C MET A 100 15.94 13.98 8.83
N ARG A 101 17.04 14.61 8.40
CA ARG A 101 17.01 15.61 7.34
C ARG A 101 16.49 15.03 6.03
N VAL A 102 16.99 13.87 5.62
CA VAL A 102 16.58 13.20 4.39
C VAL A 102 15.11 12.81 4.44
N GLU A 103 14.61 12.28 5.57
CA GLU A 103 13.20 11.95 5.77
C GLU A 103 12.31 13.18 5.63
N HIS A 104 12.72 14.33 6.18
CA HIS A 104 12.00 15.59 5.96
C HIS A 104 12.11 16.08 4.51
N GLU A 105 13.26 15.91 3.84
CA GLU A 105 13.46 16.30 2.43
C GLU A 105 12.63 15.45 1.46
N VAL A 106 12.14 14.28 1.86
CA VAL A 106 11.14 13.51 1.08
C VAL A 106 9.85 14.32 0.91
N PHE A 107 9.41 15.03 1.96
CA PHE A 107 8.14 15.78 1.98
C PHE A 107 8.30 17.29 1.75
N ASP A 108 9.45 17.86 2.12
CA ASP A 108 9.80 19.28 1.93
C ASP A 108 11.17 19.35 1.22
N PRO A 109 11.22 19.03 -0.09
CA PRO A 109 12.46 18.95 -0.83
C PRO A 109 13.18 20.30 -0.85
N ARG A 110 14.51 20.24 -0.83
CA ARG A 110 15.35 21.43 -0.95
C ARG A 110 15.07 22.16 -2.27
N PRO A 111 14.79 23.48 -2.25
CA PRO A 111 14.63 24.25 -3.48
C PRO A 111 15.88 24.16 -4.34
N GLU A 112 15.70 23.84 -5.63
CA GLU A 112 16.75 23.83 -6.65
C GLU A 112 16.67 25.12 -7.48
N TRP A 113 17.83 25.60 -7.94
CA TRP A 113 17.88 26.78 -8.80
C TRP A 113 17.78 26.33 -10.25
N GLU A 114 16.73 26.75 -10.94
CA GLU A 114 16.53 26.49 -12.36
C GLU A 114 16.34 27.81 -13.10
N TRP A 115 17.10 28.00 -14.18
CA TRP A 115 16.94 29.14 -15.07
C TRP A 115 17.20 28.76 -16.54
N PRO A 116 16.33 29.15 -17.48
CA PRO A 116 15.02 29.79 -17.24
C PRO A 116 14.05 28.84 -16.53
N VAL A 117 13.09 29.38 -15.80
CA VAL A 117 12.04 28.56 -15.15
C VAL A 117 11.24 27.88 -16.25
N ALA A 118 11.04 26.56 -16.14
CA ALA A 118 10.25 25.80 -17.12
C ALA A 118 8.87 26.45 -17.33
N GLY A 119 8.48 26.63 -18.60
CA GLY A 119 7.22 27.29 -18.96
C GLY A 119 7.24 28.83 -18.91
N THR A 120 8.40 29.46 -18.73
CA THR A 120 8.55 30.92 -18.85
C THR A 120 9.37 31.32 -20.09
N ASP A 121 8.76 32.08 -21.00
CA ASP A 121 9.44 32.56 -22.22
C ASP A 121 10.39 33.75 -21.95
N SER A 122 10.38 34.29 -20.74
CA SER A 122 11.17 35.47 -20.39
C SER A 122 12.61 35.10 -20.02
N ARG A 123 13.51 35.09 -21.00
CA ARG A 123 14.97 35.03 -20.78
C ARG A 123 15.59 36.39 -20.43
N SER A 124 14.79 37.33 -19.95
CA SER A 124 15.24 38.70 -19.68
C SER A 124 16.14 38.75 -18.42
N THR A 125 17.19 39.57 -18.45
CA THR A 125 18.06 39.80 -17.28
C THR A 125 17.30 40.28 -16.04
N PRO A 126 16.29 41.18 -16.14
CA PRO A 126 15.46 41.52 -15.00
C PRO A 126 14.62 40.34 -14.47
N GLY A 127 14.18 39.44 -15.37
CA GLY A 127 13.53 38.18 -15.00
C GLY A 127 14.46 37.29 -14.18
N TYR A 128 15.71 37.12 -14.61
CA TYR A 128 16.71 36.31 -13.92
C TYR A 128 16.88 36.72 -12.46
N TRP A 129 17.15 38.00 -12.21
CA TRP A 129 17.39 38.49 -10.85
C TRP A 129 16.15 38.40 -9.96
N ARG A 130 14.96 38.56 -10.54
CA ARG A 130 13.69 38.40 -9.82
C ARG A 130 13.49 36.95 -9.37
N GLU A 131 13.64 35.99 -10.28
CA GLU A 131 13.51 34.57 -9.93
C GLU A 131 14.62 34.12 -8.99
N PHE A 132 15.85 34.61 -9.16
CA PHE A 132 16.95 34.32 -8.25
C PHE A 132 16.68 34.83 -6.83
N GLY A 133 16.12 36.04 -6.71
CA GLY A 133 15.68 36.59 -5.43
C GLY A 133 14.58 35.75 -4.78
N ARG A 134 13.61 35.25 -5.55
CA ARG A 134 12.56 34.33 -5.06
C ARG A 134 13.14 33.02 -4.57
N PHE A 135 14.02 32.41 -5.35
CA PHE A 135 14.74 31.18 -5.00
C PHE A 135 15.52 31.35 -3.69
N LEU A 136 16.29 32.44 -3.53
CA LEU A 136 17.02 32.69 -2.28
C LEU A 136 16.09 32.85 -1.07
N ALA A 137 14.96 33.55 -1.25
CA ALA A 137 13.96 33.71 -0.19
C ALA A 137 13.31 32.37 0.18
N GLU A 138 12.98 31.54 -0.82
CA GLU A 138 12.42 30.20 -0.62
C GLU A 138 13.41 29.28 0.08
N ARG A 139 14.66 29.25 -0.39
CA ARG A 139 15.76 28.51 0.23
C ARG A 139 16.00 28.95 1.67
N GLY A 140 15.92 30.25 1.96
CA GLY A 140 15.98 30.78 3.32
C GLY A 140 14.84 30.29 4.21
N ARG A 141 13.60 30.28 3.70
CA ARG A 141 12.42 29.75 4.42
C ARG A 141 12.56 28.25 4.67
N TRP A 142 12.93 27.48 3.66
CA TRP A 142 13.19 26.05 3.75
C TRP A 142 14.23 25.75 4.82
N HIS A 143 15.33 26.50 4.84
CA HIS A 143 16.39 26.35 5.84
C HIS A 143 15.90 26.56 7.28
N VAL A 144 15.05 27.57 7.49
CA VAL A 144 14.41 27.81 8.79
C VAL A 144 13.51 26.65 9.21
N ARG A 145 12.77 26.04 8.27
CA ARG A 145 11.96 24.83 8.53
C ARG A 145 12.85 23.65 8.90
N MET A 146 13.91 23.38 8.12
CA MET A 146 14.85 22.29 8.38
C MET A 146 15.59 22.45 9.71
N MET A 147 15.88 23.68 10.14
CA MET A 147 16.48 23.93 11.46
C MET A 147 15.54 23.55 12.63
N ARG A 148 14.22 23.50 12.42
CA ARG A 148 13.27 23.10 13.46
C ARG A 148 13.19 21.58 13.63
N ILE A 149 13.65 20.78 12.66
CA ILE A 149 13.64 19.30 12.68
C ILE A 149 14.35 18.74 13.93
N GLY A 150 15.50 19.33 14.29
CA GLY A 150 16.23 18.88 15.46
C GLY A 150 15.47 19.06 16.78
N ARG A 151 14.35 19.81 16.79
CA ARG A 151 13.46 20.01 17.94
C ARG A 151 12.11 19.30 17.76
N LEU A 152 11.59 19.29 16.53
CA LEU A 152 10.33 18.67 16.16
C LEU A 152 10.68 17.40 15.39
N GLN A 153 10.79 16.28 16.10
CA GLN A 153 11.08 14.95 15.53
C GLN A 153 9.84 14.36 14.82
N SER A 154 9.05 15.24 14.19
CA SER A 154 7.83 14.88 13.49
C SER A 154 7.75 15.56 12.13
N ILE A 155 7.31 14.79 11.14
CA ILE A 155 7.01 15.23 9.78
C ILE A 155 5.50 15.38 9.69
N ARG A 156 5.04 16.52 9.20
CA ARG A 156 3.62 16.78 8.99
C ARG A 156 3.27 16.60 7.52
N VAL A 157 2.21 15.85 7.29
CA VAL A 157 1.64 15.60 5.97
C VAL A 157 0.14 15.90 6.07
N GLU A 158 -0.43 16.50 5.02
CA GLU A 158 -1.83 16.87 5.06
C GLU A 158 -2.72 15.60 4.98
N THR A 159 -2.54 14.79 3.95
CA THR A 159 -3.35 13.58 3.69
C THR A 159 -2.51 12.31 3.50
N ALA A 160 -3.16 11.14 3.56
CA ALA A 160 -2.54 9.89 3.13
C ALA A 160 -2.17 9.90 1.62
N GLY A 161 -2.93 10.63 0.79
CA GLY A 161 -2.63 10.81 -0.64
C GLY A 161 -1.31 11.54 -0.88
N ASP A 162 -0.98 12.55 -0.07
CA ASP A 162 0.31 13.25 -0.16
C ASP A 162 1.48 12.33 0.19
N LEU A 163 1.27 11.39 1.12
CA LEU A 163 2.25 10.35 1.42
C LEU A 163 2.38 9.37 0.25
N ASN A 164 1.27 8.93 -0.33
CA ASN A 164 1.29 8.03 -1.48
C ASN A 164 1.91 8.69 -2.73
N GLY A 165 1.76 10.00 -2.89
CA GLY A 165 2.49 10.78 -3.90
C GLY A 165 4.02 10.79 -3.72
N LYS A 166 4.54 10.28 -2.60
CA LYS A 166 5.97 10.15 -2.27
C LYS A 166 6.47 8.71 -2.19
N LEU A 167 5.69 7.72 -2.62
CA LEU A 167 6.08 6.30 -2.55
C LEU A 167 7.43 6.02 -3.21
N GLY A 168 7.71 6.61 -4.38
CA GLY A 168 8.97 6.42 -5.08
C GLY A 168 10.19 6.92 -4.28
N GLU A 169 10.08 8.09 -3.66
CA GLU A 169 11.12 8.63 -2.79
C GLU A 169 11.26 7.86 -1.48
N ILE A 170 10.15 7.42 -0.89
CA ILE A 170 10.13 6.60 0.33
C ILE A 170 10.78 5.23 0.07
N GLN A 171 10.43 4.57 -1.03
CA GLN A 171 11.05 3.31 -1.45
C GLN A 171 12.56 3.48 -1.64
N ARG A 172 12.97 4.54 -2.37
CA ARG A 172 14.39 4.87 -2.57
C ARG A 172 15.13 5.10 -1.25
N TYR A 173 14.46 5.73 -0.28
CA TYR A 173 15.01 5.88 1.07
C TYR A 173 15.32 4.54 1.71
N PHE A 174 14.35 3.64 1.78
CA PHE A 174 14.55 2.33 2.38
C PHE A 174 15.56 1.46 1.62
N GLU A 175 15.56 1.49 0.29
CA GLU A 175 16.57 0.83 -0.55
C GLU A 175 17.98 1.38 -0.27
N THR A 176 18.10 2.70 -0.14
CA THR A 176 19.36 3.35 0.17
C THR A 176 19.84 2.93 1.56
N ILE A 177 18.98 2.97 2.57
CA ILE A 177 19.34 2.51 3.93
C ILE A 177 19.76 1.04 3.92
N ARG A 178 19.01 0.16 3.25
CA ARG A 178 19.35 -1.27 3.10
C ARG A 178 20.72 -1.48 2.47
N SER A 179 21.12 -0.63 1.53
CA SER A 179 22.40 -0.70 0.83
C SER A 179 23.61 -0.22 1.66
N LEU A 180 23.39 0.48 2.77
CA LEU A 180 24.42 0.94 3.68
C LEU A 180 24.60 -0.15 4.76
N ARG A 181 25.74 -0.84 4.75
CA ARG A 181 26.02 -2.13 5.46
C ARG A 181 26.02 -2.09 7.01
N PHE A 182 25.10 -1.38 7.66
CA PHE A 182 24.94 -1.30 9.12
C PHE A 182 23.56 -1.77 9.61
N ALA A 183 22.76 -2.42 8.75
CA ALA A 183 21.38 -2.78 9.03
C ALA A 183 21.21 -3.74 10.23
N ASP A 184 21.25 -3.19 11.44
CA ASP A 184 20.59 -3.76 12.61
C ASP A 184 19.07 -3.75 12.39
N ARG A 185 18.34 -4.49 13.25
CA ARG A 185 16.92 -4.81 13.11
C ARG A 185 15.98 -3.59 12.97
N ASP A 186 16.43 -2.39 13.35
CA ASP A 186 15.60 -1.18 13.55
C ASP A 186 15.69 -0.14 12.42
N GLU A 187 16.32 -0.44 11.26
CA GLU A 187 16.66 0.60 10.27
C GLU A 187 15.68 0.82 9.09
N LEU A 188 14.70 -0.06 8.84
CA LEU A 188 13.68 0.19 7.79
C LEU A 188 12.39 0.80 8.36
N SER A 189 12.57 1.68 9.34
CA SER A 189 11.57 2.62 9.82
C SER A 189 12.11 4.05 9.69
N PHE A 190 11.21 5.02 9.66
CA PHE A 190 11.57 6.42 9.79
C PHE A 190 12.02 6.71 11.22
N LEU A 191 12.98 7.63 11.37
CA LEU A 191 13.37 8.13 12.68
C LEU A 191 12.41 9.21 13.17
N CYS A 192 11.88 10.02 12.26
CA CYS A 192 10.84 11.00 12.56
C CYS A 192 9.45 10.35 12.54
N ALA A 193 8.63 10.68 13.54
CA ALA A 193 7.22 10.34 13.51
C ALA A 193 6.52 11.09 12.37
N LEU A 194 5.56 10.46 11.72
CA LEU A 194 4.70 11.09 10.74
C LEU A 194 3.38 11.48 11.41
N GLU A 195 2.95 12.72 11.26
CA GLU A 195 1.66 13.26 11.67
C GLU A 195 0.87 13.55 10.38
N ILE A 196 -0.17 12.76 10.12
CA ILE A 196 -1.11 13.00 9.03
C ILE A 196 -2.31 13.75 9.60
N GLU A 197 -2.50 14.99 9.13
CA GLU A 197 -3.42 15.94 9.75
C GLU A 197 -4.89 15.59 9.49
N GLN A 198 -5.20 15.04 8.31
CA GLN A 198 -6.56 14.71 7.90
C GLN A 198 -6.66 13.37 7.15
N GLY A 199 -7.72 12.64 7.47
CA GLY A 199 -8.07 11.37 6.85
C GLY A 199 -9.19 10.69 7.64
N PHE A 200 -9.61 9.51 7.19
CA PHE A 200 -10.60 8.70 7.89
C PHE A 200 -9.99 7.40 8.35
N VAL A 201 -10.34 6.99 9.56
CA VAL A 201 -10.09 5.63 10.04
C VAL A 201 -11.29 4.77 9.69
N ALA A 202 -11.05 3.72 8.90
CA ALA A 202 -11.99 2.65 8.66
C ALA A 202 -11.44 1.36 9.30
N PRO A 203 -12.16 0.69 10.22
CA PRO A 203 -11.73 -0.54 10.88
C PRO A 203 -11.86 -1.77 9.95
N LEU A 204 -11.48 -1.58 8.69
CA LEU A 204 -11.41 -2.55 7.62
C LEU A 204 -9.94 -2.71 7.26
N HIS A 205 -9.59 -3.82 6.61
CA HIS A 205 -8.23 -4.02 6.09
C HIS A 205 -8.23 -3.89 4.58
N LEU A 206 -7.36 -3.03 4.08
CA LEU A 206 -7.23 -2.73 2.65
C LEU A 206 -6.44 -3.85 1.96
N LEU A 207 -7.02 -4.40 0.89
CA LEU A 207 -6.34 -5.36 0.03
C LEU A 207 -5.63 -4.65 -1.11
N THR A 208 -4.49 -5.21 -1.52
CA THR A 208 -3.70 -4.70 -2.64
C THR A 208 -4.47 -4.87 -3.94
N GLY A 209 -4.65 -3.79 -4.69
CA GLY A 209 -5.35 -3.76 -5.96
C GLY A 209 -4.47 -4.13 -7.15
N LEU A 210 -5.11 -4.32 -8.30
CA LEU A 210 -4.39 -4.66 -9.55
C LEU A 210 -3.44 -3.55 -10.00
N LEU A 211 -3.82 -2.28 -9.86
CA LEU A 211 -2.97 -1.18 -10.36
C LEU A 211 -1.67 -1.07 -9.57
N ALA A 212 -1.72 -1.22 -8.25
CA ALA A 212 -0.52 -1.27 -7.42
C ALA A 212 0.35 -2.49 -7.77
N GLN A 213 -0.26 -3.67 -7.89
CA GLN A 213 0.44 -4.91 -8.24
C GLN A 213 1.18 -4.80 -9.58
N TYR A 214 0.55 -4.21 -10.60
CA TYR A 214 1.15 -4.09 -11.94
C TYR A 214 1.94 -2.80 -12.15
N ASN A 215 2.13 -1.97 -11.12
CA ASN A 215 2.73 -0.64 -11.24
C ASN A 215 2.09 0.13 -12.42
N GLU A 216 0.76 0.12 -12.47
CA GLU A 216 -0.09 0.75 -13.47
C GLU A 216 0.10 0.24 -14.92
N LYS A 217 0.73 -0.92 -15.12
CA LYS A 217 0.88 -1.54 -16.44
C LYS A 217 -0.40 -2.29 -16.85
N TRP A 218 -1.23 -1.62 -17.64
CA TRP A 218 -2.51 -2.15 -18.14
C TRP A 218 -2.39 -3.40 -19.01
N ASP A 219 -1.31 -3.54 -19.79
CA ASP A 219 -1.15 -4.64 -20.74
C ASP A 219 -1.24 -6.00 -20.05
N GLY A 220 -0.53 -6.18 -18.93
CA GLY A 220 -0.57 -7.43 -18.16
C GLY A 220 -1.95 -7.78 -17.60
N ILE A 221 -2.73 -6.76 -17.21
CA ILE A 221 -4.10 -6.93 -16.71
C ILE A 221 -5.04 -7.37 -17.85
N ILE A 222 -4.89 -6.77 -19.03
CA ILE A 222 -5.72 -7.06 -20.21
C ILE A 222 -5.39 -8.44 -20.78
N GLU A 223 -4.12 -8.77 -20.93
CA GLU A 223 -3.65 -10.07 -21.42
C GLU A 223 -4.17 -11.20 -20.52
N GLU A 224 -4.12 -11.01 -19.20
CA GLU A 224 -4.68 -11.99 -18.27
C GLU A 224 -6.19 -12.15 -18.46
N PHE A 225 -6.93 -11.05 -18.54
CA PHE A 225 -8.37 -11.10 -18.74
C PHE A 225 -8.73 -11.90 -20.00
N GLN A 226 -8.02 -11.65 -21.11
CA GLN A 226 -8.21 -12.39 -22.35
C GLN A 226 -7.88 -13.88 -22.17
N ARG A 227 -6.74 -14.19 -21.54
CA ARG A 227 -6.30 -15.56 -21.27
C ARG A 227 -7.32 -16.35 -20.46
N GLN A 228 -7.86 -15.76 -19.40
CA GLN A 228 -8.84 -16.44 -18.54
C GLN A 228 -10.17 -16.67 -19.23
N THR A 229 -10.59 -15.78 -20.11
CA THR A 229 -11.89 -15.85 -20.78
C THR A 229 -11.84 -16.79 -21.98
N SER A 230 -10.72 -16.85 -22.70
CA SER A 230 -10.56 -17.72 -23.88
C SER A 230 -10.51 -19.22 -23.58
N ARG A 231 -10.18 -19.62 -22.34
CA ARG A 231 -10.04 -21.04 -21.94
C ARG A 231 -11.35 -21.83 -21.96
N TRP A 232 -12.51 -21.17 -21.92
CA TRP A 232 -13.79 -21.81 -21.61
C TRP A 232 -14.62 -22.25 -22.83
N GLY A 233 -14.24 -21.80 -24.03
CA GLY A 233 -14.90 -22.16 -25.30
C GLY A 233 -16.43 -22.02 -25.32
N ASP A 234 -17.07 -22.65 -26.30
CA ASP A 234 -18.52 -22.56 -26.54
C ASP A 234 -19.37 -23.52 -25.68
N ILE A 235 -18.88 -23.94 -24.51
CA ILE A 235 -19.60 -24.87 -23.64
C ILE A 235 -20.94 -24.23 -23.23
N PRO A 236 -22.10 -24.84 -23.54
CA PRO A 236 -23.40 -24.28 -23.12
C PRO A 236 -23.52 -24.31 -21.58
N LEU A 237 -23.81 -23.16 -20.96
CA LEU A 237 -24.15 -23.07 -19.54
C LEU A 237 -25.65 -22.89 -19.33
N ILE A 238 -26.27 -22.04 -20.14
CA ILE A 238 -27.69 -21.70 -20.05
C ILE A 238 -28.27 -21.74 -21.46
N GLU A 239 -29.30 -22.57 -21.68
CA GLU A 239 -30.13 -22.55 -22.87
C GLU A 239 -31.54 -22.10 -22.47
N ALA A 240 -32.05 -21.04 -23.08
CA ALA A 240 -33.41 -20.56 -22.80
C ALA A 240 -34.46 -21.59 -23.23
N ASP A 241 -35.56 -21.69 -22.47
CA ASP A 241 -36.66 -22.64 -22.74
C ASP A 241 -37.28 -22.51 -24.13
N ASP A 242 -37.16 -21.33 -24.75
CA ASP A 242 -37.69 -21.02 -26.08
C ASP A 242 -36.64 -21.07 -27.20
N GLY A 243 -35.41 -21.48 -26.87
CA GLY A 243 -34.29 -21.57 -27.81
C GLY A 243 -33.76 -20.22 -28.31
N THR A 244 -34.24 -19.09 -27.77
CA THR A 244 -33.90 -17.74 -28.27
C THR A 244 -32.59 -17.17 -27.73
N GLY A 245 -31.97 -17.85 -26.76
CA GLY A 245 -30.71 -17.41 -26.19
C GLY A 245 -29.93 -18.58 -25.59
N ARG A 246 -28.65 -18.65 -25.94
CA ARG A 246 -27.68 -19.55 -25.32
C ARG A 246 -26.58 -18.68 -24.72
N MET A 247 -26.39 -18.75 -23.40
CA MET A 247 -25.22 -18.21 -22.73
C MET A 247 -24.19 -19.33 -22.61
N THR A 248 -23.01 -19.11 -23.16
CA THR A 248 -21.88 -20.03 -23.06
C THR A 248 -21.14 -19.86 -21.74
N ALA A 249 -20.28 -20.81 -21.41
CA ALA A 249 -19.31 -20.72 -20.33
C ALA A 249 -18.39 -19.53 -20.50
N GLN A 250 -17.96 -19.27 -21.75
CA GLN A 250 -17.16 -18.11 -22.09
C GLN A 250 -17.88 -16.79 -21.82
N ASP A 251 -19.14 -16.62 -22.24
CA ASP A 251 -19.90 -15.38 -22.01
C ASP A 251 -20.03 -15.07 -20.52
N PHE A 252 -20.40 -16.09 -19.74
CA PHE A 252 -20.51 -15.97 -18.30
C PHE A 252 -19.16 -15.64 -17.65
N ARG A 253 -18.11 -16.36 -18.06
CA ARG A 253 -16.75 -16.13 -17.55
C ARG A 253 -16.29 -14.72 -17.86
N GLN A 254 -16.57 -14.21 -19.05
CA GLN A 254 -16.21 -12.86 -19.46
C GLN A 254 -16.84 -11.82 -18.54
N ILE A 255 -18.13 -11.94 -18.26
CA ILE A 255 -18.85 -11.04 -17.35
C ILE A 255 -18.29 -11.18 -15.92
N GLN A 256 -18.12 -12.41 -15.42
CA GLN A 256 -17.62 -12.65 -14.07
C GLN A 256 -16.20 -12.10 -13.88
N SER A 257 -15.29 -12.36 -14.83
CA SER A 257 -13.90 -11.90 -14.78
C SER A 257 -13.83 -10.39 -14.89
N PHE A 258 -14.65 -9.78 -15.75
CA PHE A 258 -14.71 -8.33 -15.89
C PHE A 258 -15.10 -7.67 -14.57
N ILE A 259 -16.18 -8.15 -13.95
CA ILE A 259 -16.67 -7.63 -12.67
C ILE A 259 -15.61 -7.85 -11.56
N TYR A 260 -14.97 -9.01 -11.53
CA TYR A 260 -13.92 -9.33 -10.55
C TYR A 260 -12.70 -8.39 -10.70
N HIS A 261 -12.23 -8.15 -11.93
CA HIS A 261 -11.13 -7.22 -12.19
C HIS A 261 -11.51 -5.80 -11.80
N CYS A 262 -12.71 -5.32 -12.14
CA CYS A 262 -13.16 -3.98 -11.77
C CYS A 262 -13.26 -3.80 -10.25
N TRP A 263 -13.71 -4.82 -9.52
CA TRP A 263 -13.74 -4.81 -8.06
C TRP A 263 -12.35 -4.75 -7.44
N LEU A 264 -11.38 -5.51 -8.01
CA LEU A 264 -10.02 -5.59 -7.49
C LEU A 264 -9.12 -4.43 -7.95
N LEU A 265 -9.53 -3.66 -8.97
CA LEU A 265 -8.67 -2.70 -9.65
C LEU A 265 -7.95 -1.71 -8.73
N TRP A 266 -8.65 -1.24 -7.69
CA TRP A 266 -8.22 -0.18 -6.78
C TRP A 266 -8.04 -0.61 -5.31
N GLY A 267 -8.07 -1.92 -5.05
CA GLY A 267 -7.89 -2.47 -3.71
C GLY A 267 -9.16 -2.40 -2.84
N PRO A 268 -9.95 -3.48 -2.75
CA PRO A 268 -11.14 -3.52 -1.90
C PRO A 268 -10.75 -3.72 -0.42
N SER A 269 -11.63 -3.32 0.49
CA SER A 269 -11.41 -3.51 1.93
C SER A 269 -12.25 -4.67 2.48
N VAL A 270 -11.70 -5.42 3.45
CA VAL A 270 -12.38 -6.55 4.10
C VAL A 270 -12.65 -6.31 5.58
N PRO A 271 -13.77 -6.82 6.12
CA PRO A 271 -14.08 -6.73 7.54
C PRO A 271 -13.10 -7.53 8.39
N ILE A 272 -12.77 -6.97 9.54
CA ILE A 272 -11.91 -7.60 10.54
C ILE A 272 -12.76 -8.42 11.49
N CYS A 273 -12.48 -9.71 11.64
CA CYS A 273 -13.20 -10.59 12.56
C CYS A 273 -12.50 -10.69 13.92
N LEU A 274 -13.23 -11.20 14.92
CA LEU A 274 -12.64 -11.63 16.18
C LEU A 274 -11.55 -12.71 15.96
N PRO A 275 -10.51 -12.80 16.82
CA PRO A 275 -9.41 -13.75 16.68
C PRO A 275 -9.82 -15.23 16.56
N LYS A 276 -11.01 -15.59 17.05
CA LYS A 276 -11.59 -16.93 16.93
C LYS A 276 -11.76 -17.42 15.48
N CYS A 277 -11.70 -16.54 14.48
CA CYS A 277 -11.74 -16.95 13.08
C CYS A 277 -10.44 -17.60 12.57
N GLY A 278 -9.34 -17.53 13.32
CA GLY A 278 -8.03 -18.05 12.92
C GLY A 278 -7.24 -17.09 12.01
N ASN A 279 -7.82 -16.60 10.91
CA ASN A 279 -7.11 -15.75 9.95
C ASN A 279 -6.75 -14.36 10.51
N TRP A 280 -7.52 -13.89 11.49
CA TRP A 280 -7.28 -12.66 12.24
C TRP A 280 -6.55 -12.91 13.57
N ALA A 281 -6.05 -14.11 13.84
CA ALA A 281 -5.35 -14.42 15.09
C ALA A 281 -3.92 -13.83 15.06
N GLY A 282 -3.59 -12.97 16.02
CA GLY A 282 -2.28 -12.34 16.13
C GLY A 282 -2.29 -11.17 17.12
N SER A 283 -1.11 -10.79 17.59
CA SER A 283 -0.93 -9.66 18.52
C SER A 283 -1.06 -8.31 17.83
N TYR A 284 -0.78 -8.23 16.53
CA TYR A 284 -0.98 -7.02 15.74
C TYR A 284 -2.34 -6.97 15.07
N LEU A 285 -2.72 -5.75 14.69
CA LEU A 285 -3.87 -5.42 13.87
C LEU A 285 -3.44 -4.40 12.80
N SER A 286 -4.09 -4.46 11.63
CA SER A 286 -3.95 -3.51 10.53
C SER A 286 -5.34 -2.97 10.20
N ILE A 287 -5.49 -1.64 10.15
CA ILE A 287 -6.74 -0.96 9.78
C ILE A 287 -6.45 0.12 8.73
N GLN A 288 -7.41 0.39 7.86
CA GLN A 288 -7.27 1.37 6.79
C GLN A 288 -7.37 2.81 7.32
N TYR A 289 -6.51 3.67 6.78
CA TYR A 289 -6.55 5.11 7.01
C TYR A 289 -6.37 5.90 5.70
N GLY A 290 -7.27 6.84 5.41
CA GLY A 290 -7.20 7.67 4.20
C GLY A 290 -8.57 7.96 3.60
N TYR A 291 -8.68 7.89 2.26
CA TYR A 291 -9.90 8.21 1.49
C TYR A 291 -10.44 7.06 0.61
N GLY A 292 -10.13 5.81 0.97
CA GLY A 292 -10.95 4.63 0.67
C GLY A 292 -10.56 3.79 -0.54
N ASP A 293 -9.79 4.34 -1.48
CA ASP A 293 -9.00 3.57 -2.45
C ASP A 293 -7.55 3.40 -1.99
N GLU A 294 -6.79 2.53 -2.66
CA GLU A 294 -5.38 2.26 -2.33
C GLU A 294 -4.45 3.46 -2.57
N ASN A 295 -4.70 4.28 -3.60
CA ASN A 295 -3.87 5.44 -3.91
C ASN A 295 -4.02 6.58 -2.90
N ASN A 296 -5.12 6.60 -2.14
CA ASN A 296 -5.44 7.63 -1.16
C ASN A 296 -5.53 7.06 0.26
N SER A 297 -5.06 5.84 0.49
CA SER A 297 -5.06 5.19 1.81
C SER A 297 -3.72 4.54 2.13
N ILE A 298 -3.48 4.35 3.42
CA ILE A 298 -2.40 3.55 4.00
C ILE A 298 -2.95 2.70 5.13
N GLU A 299 -2.20 1.71 5.59
CA GLU A 299 -2.56 0.97 6.79
C GLU A 299 -1.94 1.54 8.06
N LEU A 300 -2.75 1.59 9.11
CA LEU A 300 -2.31 1.78 10.49
C LEU A 300 -2.07 0.40 11.10
N VAL A 301 -0.84 0.14 11.53
CA VAL A 301 -0.43 -1.14 12.11
C VAL A 301 -0.02 -0.95 13.56
N GLY A 302 -0.45 -1.83 14.46
CA GLY A 302 -0.09 -1.72 15.87
C GLY A 302 -0.61 -2.86 16.71
N ASP A 303 -0.19 -2.88 17.98
CA ASP A 303 -0.75 -3.81 18.97
C ASP A 303 -2.28 -3.78 18.93
N ARG A 304 -2.88 -4.97 18.87
CA ARG A 304 -4.31 -5.16 18.72
C ARG A 304 -5.08 -4.47 19.84
N LYS A 305 -4.62 -4.63 21.09
CA LYS A 305 -5.33 -4.05 22.22
C LYS A 305 -5.28 -2.52 22.13
N MET A 306 -4.11 -1.95 21.85
CA MET A 306 -3.95 -0.52 21.63
C MET A 306 -4.89 0.01 20.54
N LEU A 307 -4.90 -0.60 19.35
CA LEU A 307 -5.73 -0.14 18.23
C LEU A 307 -7.23 -0.28 18.52
N VAL A 308 -7.65 -1.39 19.11
CA VAL A 308 -9.05 -1.61 19.50
C VAL A 308 -9.49 -0.57 20.54
N ASP A 309 -8.67 -0.32 21.56
CA ASP A 309 -8.96 0.67 22.60
C ASP A 309 -9.00 2.08 22.00
N ALA A 310 -8.09 2.42 21.09
CA ALA A 310 -8.06 3.70 20.40
C ALA A 310 -9.29 3.94 19.52
N VAL A 311 -9.66 2.97 18.68
CA VAL A 311 -10.85 3.06 17.80
C VAL A 311 -12.13 3.16 18.63
N ASN A 312 -12.32 2.26 19.61
CA ASN A 312 -13.51 2.29 20.46
C ASN A 312 -13.57 3.57 21.31
N GLY A 313 -12.44 4.05 21.82
CA GLY A 313 -12.34 5.30 22.56
C GLY A 313 -12.70 6.51 21.70
N MET A 314 -12.24 6.53 20.45
CA MET A 314 -12.57 7.57 19.47
C MET A 314 -14.07 7.61 19.16
N VAL A 315 -14.66 6.46 18.82
CA VAL A 315 -16.08 6.37 18.49
C VAL A 315 -16.94 6.74 19.69
N SER A 316 -16.70 6.14 20.86
CA SER A 316 -17.50 6.41 22.06
C SER A 316 -17.40 7.85 22.56
N SER A 317 -16.23 8.48 22.45
CA SER A 317 -16.00 9.84 22.99
C SER A 317 -16.38 10.96 22.01
N TYR A 318 -16.18 10.75 20.71
CA TYR A 318 -16.30 11.81 19.70
C TYR A 318 -17.40 11.56 18.67
N PHE A 319 -17.81 10.30 18.46
CA PHE A 319 -18.78 9.90 17.44
C PHE A 319 -19.83 8.89 17.96
N PRO A 320 -20.56 9.19 19.06
CA PRO A 320 -21.47 8.22 19.69
C PRO A 320 -22.63 7.79 18.78
N ASP A 321 -23.02 8.64 17.83
CA ASP A 321 -24.10 8.40 16.87
C ASP A 321 -23.55 8.07 15.46
N LEU A 322 -22.34 7.51 15.39
CA LEU A 322 -21.73 7.14 14.11
C LEU A 322 -22.56 6.06 13.41
N GLY A 323 -23.30 6.46 12.38
CA GLY A 323 -24.07 5.54 11.53
C GLY A 323 -23.27 4.95 10.36
N GLY A 324 -22.04 5.44 10.12
CA GLY A 324 -21.16 4.99 9.04
C GLY A 324 -20.19 3.87 9.45
N MET A 325 -19.28 3.55 8.54
CA MET A 325 -18.20 2.57 8.69
C MET A 325 -16.82 3.22 8.91
N ALA A 326 -16.71 4.55 8.84
CA ALA A 326 -15.45 5.27 8.99
C ALA A 326 -15.67 6.60 9.73
N PHE A 327 -14.63 7.12 10.38
CA PHE A 327 -14.69 8.41 11.09
C PHE A 327 -13.44 9.26 10.84
N PRO A 328 -13.57 10.60 10.82
CA PRO A 328 -12.45 11.50 10.56
C PRO A 328 -11.48 11.51 11.76
N ALA A 329 -10.19 11.42 11.47
CA ALA A 329 -9.13 11.43 12.47
C ALA A 329 -7.81 11.97 11.90
N SER A 330 -7.00 12.55 12.79
CA SER A 330 -5.58 12.72 12.57
C SER A 330 -4.84 11.53 13.17
N VAL A 331 -3.73 11.14 12.55
CA VAL A 331 -2.92 10.02 13.03
C VAL A 331 -1.46 10.41 13.12
N THR A 332 -0.83 10.02 14.22
CA THR A 332 0.62 10.07 14.36
C THR A 332 1.13 8.65 14.44
N GLY A 333 2.24 8.33 13.78
CA GLY A 333 2.91 7.03 13.89
C GLY A 333 4.29 7.07 13.25
N VAL A 334 4.95 5.92 13.11
CA VAL A 334 6.26 5.83 12.44
C VAL A 334 6.10 5.08 11.13
N LEU A 335 6.61 5.66 10.05
CA LEU A 335 6.53 5.01 8.74
C LEU A 335 7.49 3.82 8.69
N GLN A 336 6.96 2.65 8.38
CA GLN A 336 7.73 1.42 8.22
C GLN A 336 7.39 0.76 6.90
N TYR A 337 8.32 -0.04 6.38
CA TYR A 337 8.03 -0.87 5.21
C TYR A 337 7.34 -2.16 5.65
N SER A 338 6.24 -2.58 4.99
CA SER A 338 5.45 -3.76 5.39
C SER A 338 6.27 -5.04 5.62
N THR A 339 7.33 -5.23 4.81
CA THR A 339 8.28 -6.36 4.91
C THR A 339 9.06 -6.43 6.24
N MET A 340 9.18 -5.33 6.97
CA MET A 340 9.78 -5.32 8.32
C MET A 340 8.92 -6.00 9.35
N VAL A 341 7.63 -5.68 9.32
CA VAL A 341 6.67 -6.20 10.28
C VAL A 341 6.72 -7.74 10.24
N ARG A 342 6.81 -8.31 9.02
CA ARG A 342 6.94 -9.75 8.72
C ARG A 342 8.08 -10.49 9.41
N ARG A 343 9.08 -9.80 9.97
CA ARG A 343 10.20 -10.46 10.66
C ARG A 343 9.80 -11.18 11.94
N ASN A 344 8.61 -10.90 12.48
CA ASN A 344 8.03 -11.68 13.57
C ASN A 344 6.65 -12.22 13.17
N PRO A 345 6.60 -13.26 12.31
CA PRO A 345 5.37 -13.75 11.71
C PRO A 345 4.38 -14.29 12.76
N SER A 346 4.86 -14.69 13.94
CA SER A 346 3.99 -15.13 15.04
C SER A 346 3.11 -14.03 15.63
N LEU A 347 3.47 -12.76 15.41
CA LEU A 347 2.72 -11.60 15.93
C LEU A 347 1.71 -11.06 14.91
N ILE A 348 1.90 -11.35 13.62
CA ILE A 348 1.06 -10.83 12.54
C ILE A 348 -0.04 -11.85 12.22
N PRO A 349 -1.30 -11.41 12.14
CA PRO A 349 -2.37 -12.22 11.57
C PRO A 349 -2.01 -12.83 10.20
N PRO A 350 -2.25 -14.15 9.98
CA PRO A 350 -1.98 -14.79 8.69
C PRO A 350 -2.59 -14.05 7.49
N LEU A 351 -3.77 -13.45 7.68
CA LEU A 351 -4.41 -12.63 6.65
C LEU A 351 -3.58 -11.43 6.23
N ILE A 352 -3.01 -10.71 7.19
CA ILE A 352 -2.19 -9.52 6.91
C ILE A 352 -0.93 -9.94 6.17
N ASP A 353 -0.34 -11.07 6.56
CA ASP A 353 0.82 -11.63 5.87
C ASP A 353 0.48 -12.05 4.43
N ALA A 354 -0.67 -12.67 4.18
CA ALA A 354 -1.11 -12.97 2.81
C ALA A 354 -1.44 -11.71 2.00
N SER A 355 -2.04 -10.70 2.65
CA SER A 355 -2.44 -9.46 2.00
C SER A 355 -1.28 -8.58 1.57
N TRP A 356 -0.12 -8.67 2.22
CA TRP A 356 1.08 -7.90 1.85
C TRP A 356 1.97 -8.67 0.84
N GLY A 357 1.46 -9.75 0.25
CA GLY A 357 2.22 -10.80 -0.46
C GLY A 357 2.88 -10.35 -1.76
N GLY A 358 4.17 -10.71 -1.95
CA GLY A 358 4.95 -10.46 -3.17
C GLY A 358 6.13 -9.49 -2.98
N GLU A 359 7.16 -9.57 -3.83
CA GLU A 359 8.26 -8.58 -3.85
C GLU A 359 7.76 -7.17 -4.27
N GLN A 360 6.59 -7.11 -4.91
CA GLN A 360 5.97 -5.88 -5.41
C GLN A 360 5.06 -5.18 -4.38
N ASP A 361 4.59 -5.88 -3.34
CA ASP A 361 3.64 -5.34 -2.35
C ASP A 361 4.31 -4.81 -1.07
N ALA A 362 5.54 -4.35 -1.27
CA ALA A 362 6.28 -3.69 -0.22
C ALA A 362 5.84 -2.22 -0.20
N ARG A 363 4.79 -1.96 0.59
CA ARG A 363 4.20 -0.62 0.77
C ARG A 363 4.51 -0.05 2.16
N PRO A 364 4.57 1.29 2.29
CA PRO A 364 4.75 1.91 3.59
C PRO A 364 3.47 1.81 4.41
N VAL A 365 3.63 1.37 5.65
CA VAL A 365 2.58 1.29 6.67
C VAL A 365 2.92 2.23 7.82
N LEU A 366 1.91 2.77 8.48
CA LEU A 366 2.10 3.66 9.62
C LEU A 366 1.96 2.88 10.93
N PHE A 367 3.09 2.67 11.60
CA PHE A 367 3.16 1.89 12.83
C PHE A 367 2.84 2.75 14.06
N LEU A 368 1.82 2.37 14.84
CA LEU A 368 1.36 3.15 15.98
C LEU A 368 1.93 2.70 17.32
N SER A 369 2.14 1.38 17.48
CA SER A 369 2.62 0.82 18.74
C SER A 369 4.14 0.76 18.84
N GLU A 370 4.87 1.43 17.93
CA GLU A 370 6.32 1.52 18.03
C GLU A 370 6.68 2.34 19.28
N GLN A 371 7.46 1.70 20.14
CA GLN A 371 8.09 2.35 21.27
C GLN A 371 9.34 3.05 20.76
N GLN A 372 9.27 4.36 20.54
CA GLN A 372 10.49 5.11 20.24
C GLN A 372 11.30 5.22 21.53
N GLU A 373 12.53 4.69 21.50
CA GLU A 373 13.45 4.68 22.63
C GLU A 373 14.00 6.09 22.91
N GLY A 374 13.16 6.99 23.41
CA GLY A 374 13.56 8.37 23.77
C GLY A 374 13.89 9.26 22.57
N ASP A 375 14.53 10.41 22.85
CA ASP A 375 14.99 11.34 21.80
C ASP A 375 16.09 10.65 20.99
N ALA A 376 15.84 10.43 19.69
CA ALA A 376 16.74 9.76 18.75
C ALA A 376 18.17 10.34 18.75
N LEU A 377 18.34 11.61 19.13
CA LEU A 377 19.61 12.32 19.19
C LEU A 377 20.38 12.06 20.50
N THR A 378 19.67 11.71 21.57
CA THR A 378 20.27 11.50 22.91
C THR A 378 20.58 10.05 23.21
N GLY A 379 20.01 9.10 22.45
CA GLY A 379 20.18 7.65 22.67
C GLY A 379 19.80 7.20 24.09
N SER A 380 19.11 8.05 24.84
CA SER A 380 18.80 7.83 26.25
C SER A 380 17.51 7.05 26.32
N ARG A 381 17.64 5.72 26.44
CA ARG A 381 16.55 4.79 26.75
C ARG A 381 15.90 5.20 28.07
N LYS A 382 14.85 6.02 28.03
CA LYS A 382 13.99 6.19 29.20
C LYS A 382 13.15 4.93 29.32
N VAL A 383 13.43 4.15 30.36
CA VAL A 383 12.58 3.04 30.81
C VAL A 383 11.20 3.63 31.15
N GLY A 384 10.20 3.30 30.33
CA GLY A 384 8.85 3.89 30.37
C GLY A 384 8.40 4.55 29.05
N SER A 385 8.85 4.02 27.89
CA SER A 385 8.56 4.57 26.55
C SER A 385 7.06 4.82 26.33
N ALA A 386 6.69 6.07 26.08
CA ALA A 386 5.38 6.38 25.54
C ALA A 386 5.30 5.85 24.09
N THR A 387 4.20 5.21 23.74
CA THR A 387 3.90 4.90 22.33
C THR A 387 3.86 6.20 21.55
N VAL A 388 4.60 6.29 20.44
CA VAL A 388 4.59 7.48 19.59
C VAL A 388 3.26 7.64 18.88
N GLY A 389 2.62 6.52 18.54
CA GLY A 389 1.43 6.54 17.72
C GLY A 389 0.17 6.92 18.47
N ALA A 390 -0.69 7.66 17.78
CA ALA A 390 -1.98 8.08 18.30
C ALA A 390 -2.99 8.22 17.15
N ILE A 391 -4.25 7.89 17.45
CA ILE A 391 -5.41 8.28 16.64
C ILE A 391 -6.11 9.38 17.44
N GLN A 392 -6.26 10.55 16.84
CA GLN A 392 -6.83 11.72 17.50
C GLN A 392 -7.97 12.28 16.66
N PRO A 393 -8.96 12.96 17.27
CA PRO A 393 -9.98 13.66 16.48
C PRO A 393 -9.32 14.67 15.54
N GLU A 394 -9.88 14.85 14.35
CA GLU A 394 -9.40 15.87 13.42
C GLU A 394 -9.47 17.26 14.07
N MET A 395 -8.31 17.88 14.29
CA MET A 395 -8.19 19.15 15.02
C MET A 395 -8.20 20.35 14.05
N ARG A 396 -9.19 20.45 13.18
CA ARG A 396 -9.41 21.69 12.42
C ARG A 396 -10.11 22.74 13.30
N GLY A 397 -9.30 23.67 13.80
CA GLY A 397 -9.67 24.99 14.34
C GLY A 397 -11.08 25.16 14.91
N ARG A 398 -11.29 24.83 16.20
CA ARG A 398 -12.39 25.30 17.09
C ARG A 398 -13.85 25.21 16.60
N ARG A 399 -14.16 24.74 15.38
CA ARG A 399 -15.52 24.48 14.91
C ARG A 399 -15.61 23.04 14.39
N ARG A 400 -16.34 22.21 15.15
CA ARG A 400 -16.79 20.86 14.76
C ARG A 400 -17.59 20.83 13.44
N GLU A 401 -18.01 21.98 12.93
CA GLU A 401 -18.88 22.13 11.76
C GLU A 401 -18.18 21.94 10.40
N GLY A 402 -16.87 21.64 10.36
CA GLY A 402 -16.08 21.58 9.12
C GLY A 402 -15.30 20.29 8.86
N ALA A 403 -15.42 19.25 9.70
CA ALA A 403 -14.79 17.96 9.41
C ALA A 403 -15.45 17.35 8.17
N SER A 404 -14.64 16.89 7.21
CA SER A 404 -15.16 16.23 6.01
C SER A 404 -16.01 15.04 6.45
N ARG A 405 -17.17 14.87 5.82
CA ARG A 405 -18.00 13.66 5.96
C ARG A 405 -17.88 12.75 4.75
N TYR A 406 -16.96 13.04 3.85
CA TYR A 406 -16.82 12.36 2.57
C TYR A 406 -15.63 11.40 2.61
N TYR A 407 -15.93 10.11 2.68
CA TYR A 407 -14.99 9.01 2.56
C TYR A 407 -15.60 7.96 1.63
N SER A 408 -15.06 7.86 0.41
CA SER A 408 -15.59 6.98 -0.62
C SER A 408 -14.87 5.63 -0.61
N ALA A 409 -15.59 4.53 -0.52
CA ALA A 409 -15.01 3.20 -0.61
C ALA A 409 -15.93 2.24 -1.37
N TYR A 410 -15.38 1.09 -1.79
CA TYR A 410 -16.15 -0.01 -2.33
C TYR A 410 -17.05 -0.61 -1.25
N LEU A 411 -18.36 -0.53 -1.42
CA LEU A 411 -19.29 -1.47 -0.80
C LEU A 411 -19.41 -2.69 -1.71
N TRP A 412 -19.34 -3.90 -1.16
CA TRP A 412 -19.39 -5.10 -1.97
C TRP A 412 -20.06 -6.28 -1.27
N ALA A 413 -20.63 -7.18 -2.06
CA ALA A 413 -21.18 -8.47 -1.67
C ALA A 413 -20.81 -9.54 -2.70
N MET A 414 -20.37 -10.70 -2.23
CA MET A 414 -19.88 -11.80 -3.06
C MET A 414 -20.86 -12.96 -3.07
N PHE A 415 -20.98 -13.57 -4.25
CA PHE A 415 -21.73 -14.79 -4.46
C PHE A 415 -20.88 -15.83 -5.16
N VAL A 416 -21.04 -17.09 -4.78
CA VAL A 416 -20.49 -18.24 -5.50
C VAL A 416 -21.58 -18.82 -6.38
N VAL A 417 -21.25 -19.04 -7.65
CA VAL A 417 -22.20 -19.62 -8.60
C VAL A 417 -22.09 -21.13 -8.56
N LEU A 418 -23.21 -21.77 -8.27
CA LEU A 418 -23.34 -23.22 -8.12
C LEU A 418 -24.18 -23.80 -9.26
N ARG A 419 -23.93 -25.06 -9.61
CA ARG A 419 -24.80 -25.84 -10.49
C ARG A 419 -26.06 -26.32 -9.76
N ASN A 420 -27.19 -26.32 -10.46
CA ASN A 420 -28.47 -26.86 -10.01
C ASN A 420 -28.77 -28.22 -10.65
N ASP A 421 -27.80 -29.13 -10.64
CA ASP A 421 -27.93 -30.52 -11.12
C ASP A 421 -28.05 -31.52 -9.96
N GLY A 422 -28.35 -31.02 -8.75
CA GLY A 422 -28.38 -31.78 -7.51
C GLY A 422 -27.02 -31.94 -6.82
N THR A 423 -25.92 -31.55 -7.46
CA THR A 423 -24.58 -31.61 -6.84
C THR A 423 -24.20 -30.35 -6.06
N GLU A 424 -24.84 -29.21 -6.36
CA GLU A 424 -24.52 -27.88 -5.80
C GLU A 424 -23.02 -27.50 -5.90
N ARG A 425 -22.31 -28.04 -6.92
CA ARG A 425 -20.87 -27.76 -7.10
C ARG A 425 -20.65 -26.34 -7.64
N PRO A 426 -19.60 -25.62 -7.16
CA PRO A 426 -19.18 -24.34 -7.73
C PRO A 426 -18.78 -24.45 -9.21
N LEU A 427 -19.07 -23.40 -9.99
CA LEU A 427 -18.51 -23.20 -11.32
C LEU A 427 -17.22 -22.39 -11.21
N PRO A 428 -16.15 -22.69 -11.97
CA PRO A 428 -16.18 -23.62 -13.09
C PRO A 428 -15.53 -24.98 -12.77
N ILE A 429 -15.75 -25.99 -13.62
CA ILE A 429 -15.29 -27.37 -13.39
C ILE A 429 -14.23 -27.71 -14.45
N ASP A 430 -13.00 -27.23 -14.25
CA ASP A 430 -11.81 -27.85 -14.85
C ASP A 430 -11.23 -28.95 -13.94
N ALA A 431 -11.89 -29.20 -12.81
CA ALA A 431 -11.56 -30.28 -11.90
C ALA A 431 -11.81 -31.63 -12.59
N ASP A 432 -10.75 -32.42 -12.74
CA ASP A 432 -10.78 -33.85 -12.99
C ASP A 432 -12.00 -34.48 -12.28
N PRO A 433 -12.90 -35.26 -12.93
CA PRO A 433 -14.16 -35.71 -12.37
C PRO A 433 -14.07 -36.43 -11.00
N GLY A 434 -12.88 -36.85 -10.60
CA GLY A 434 -12.56 -37.45 -9.30
C GLY A 434 -11.98 -36.51 -8.23
N ALA A 435 -11.67 -35.25 -8.55
CA ALA A 435 -11.12 -34.30 -7.60
C ALA A 435 -12.21 -33.68 -6.72
N ASN A 436 -11.88 -33.40 -5.46
CA ASN A 436 -12.79 -32.71 -4.55
C ASN A 436 -13.12 -31.32 -5.14
N PRO A 437 -14.41 -30.98 -5.38
CA PRO A 437 -14.81 -29.71 -6.00
C PRO A 437 -14.33 -28.46 -5.23
N MET A 438 -13.98 -28.60 -3.95
CA MET A 438 -13.39 -27.52 -3.15
C MET A 438 -11.86 -27.40 -3.27
N GLU A 439 -11.17 -28.41 -3.79
CA GLU A 439 -9.70 -28.46 -3.90
C GLU A 439 -9.21 -28.19 -5.33
N ALA A 440 -10.08 -28.32 -6.33
CA ALA A 440 -9.68 -28.42 -7.73
C ALA A 440 -9.90 -27.14 -8.57
N THR A 441 -10.59 -26.13 -8.04
CA THR A 441 -10.65 -24.80 -8.67
C THR A 441 -10.29 -23.71 -7.69
N SER A 442 -9.48 -22.75 -8.14
CA SER A 442 -9.10 -21.62 -7.32
C SER A 442 -10.36 -20.84 -6.93
N PRO A 443 -10.64 -20.60 -5.63
CA PRO A 443 -11.91 -20.05 -5.17
C PRO A 443 -12.37 -18.75 -5.87
N TRP A 444 -11.41 -17.90 -6.26
CA TRP A 444 -11.67 -16.66 -6.99
C TRP A 444 -12.37 -16.89 -8.34
N GLN A 445 -12.14 -18.02 -9.00
CA GLN A 445 -12.77 -18.34 -10.29
C GLN A 445 -14.27 -18.53 -10.20
N THR A 446 -14.76 -18.87 -9.00
CA THR A 446 -16.17 -19.21 -8.77
C THR A 446 -16.99 -18.07 -8.18
N THR A 447 -16.33 -16.94 -7.92
CA THR A 447 -16.89 -15.84 -7.15
C THR A 447 -17.26 -14.68 -8.07
N ILE A 448 -18.46 -14.11 -7.88
CA ILE A 448 -18.90 -12.86 -8.50
C ILE A 448 -19.05 -11.81 -7.40
N PRO A 449 -18.21 -10.76 -7.39
CA PRO A 449 -18.41 -9.61 -6.51
C PRO A 449 -19.39 -8.62 -7.13
N PHE A 450 -20.49 -8.30 -6.47
CA PHE A 450 -21.26 -7.09 -6.78
C PHE A 450 -20.73 -5.97 -5.93
N PHE A 451 -20.50 -4.80 -6.51
CA PHE A 451 -19.98 -3.66 -5.77
C PHE A 451 -20.60 -2.34 -6.22
N GLU A 452 -20.53 -1.36 -5.34
CA GLU A 452 -20.94 0.02 -5.53
C GLU A 452 -19.91 0.94 -4.85
N HIS A 453 -19.65 2.11 -5.42
CA HIS A 453 -18.87 3.14 -4.75
C HIS A 453 -19.80 4.03 -3.96
N GLY A 454 -19.49 4.26 -2.70
CA GLY A 454 -20.34 5.07 -1.84
C GLY A 454 -19.56 5.77 -0.74
N ASN A 455 -20.11 6.88 -0.27
CA ASN A 455 -19.62 7.51 0.94
C ASN A 455 -19.99 6.65 2.16
N ILE A 456 -19.00 6.01 2.78
CA ILE A 456 -19.24 5.12 3.94
C ILE A 456 -18.96 5.78 5.29
N ALA A 457 -18.48 7.03 5.34
CA ALA A 457 -18.34 7.75 6.61
C ALA A 457 -19.67 8.33 7.12
N ASP A 458 -20.52 8.79 6.20
CA ASP A 458 -21.85 9.30 6.52
C ASP A 458 -22.87 8.15 6.59
N GLY A 459 -23.59 8.04 7.71
CA GLY A 459 -24.46 6.89 7.97
C GLY A 459 -25.64 6.78 7.01
N GLU A 460 -26.27 7.90 6.66
CA GLU A 460 -27.39 7.92 5.70
C GLU A 460 -26.92 7.53 4.31
N SER A 461 -25.79 8.09 3.87
CA SER A 461 -25.17 7.76 2.59
C SER A 461 -24.74 6.29 2.52
N CYS A 462 -24.16 5.76 3.60
CA CYS A 462 -23.73 4.38 3.71
C CYS A 462 -24.92 3.40 3.59
N GLU A 463 -25.98 3.63 4.37
CA GLU A 463 -27.19 2.81 4.33
C GLU A 463 -27.88 2.89 2.95
N PHE A 464 -27.96 4.08 2.34
CA PHE A 464 -28.49 4.23 0.97
C PHE A 464 -27.67 3.42 -0.05
N ALA A 465 -26.34 3.54 -0.02
CA ALA A 465 -25.48 2.83 -0.96
C ALA A 465 -25.56 1.30 -0.79
N LYS A 466 -25.73 0.81 0.44
CA LYS A 466 -26.01 -0.61 0.70
C LYS A 466 -27.35 -1.07 0.13
N GLN A 467 -28.39 -0.23 0.23
CA GLN A 467 -29.70 -0.54 -0.37
C GLN A 467 -29.61 -0.59 -1.91
N VAL A 468 -28.90 0.36 -2.52
CA VAL A 468 -28.62 0.35 -3.97
C VAL A 468 -27.88 -0.92 -4.37
N LEU A 469 -26.85 -1.31 -3.62
CA LEU A 469 -26.10 -2.53 -3.89
C LEU A 469 -26.97 -3.79 -3.75
N ALA A 470 -27.81 -3.89 -2.73
CA ALA A 470 -28.76 -5.00 -2.57
C ALA A 470 -29.72 -5.10 -3.76
N ASP A 471 -30.24 -3.97 -4.24
CA ASP A 471 -31.12 -3.90 -5.41
C ASP A 471 -30.39 -4.25 -6.71
N LYS A 472 -29.12 -3.84 -6.84
CA LYS A 472 -28.25 -4.18 -7.97
C LYS A 472 -27.99 -5.69 -8.05
N VAL A 473 -27.68 -6.33 -6.91
CA VAL A 473 -27.52 -7.79 -6.81
C VAL A 473 -28.79 -8.50 -7.29
N LEU A 474 -29.95 -8.13 -6.75
CA LEU A 474 -31.21 -8.77 -7.09
C LEU A 474 -31.59 -8.54 -8.56
N SER A 475 -31.38 -7.33 -9.07
CA SER A 475 -31.67 -6.99 -10.47
C SER A 475 -30.79 -7.78 -11.44
N ALA A 476 -29.49 -7.92 -11.13
CA ALA A 476 -28.58 -8.73 -11.93
C ALA A 476 -28.99 -10.21 -11.95
N ILE A 477 -29.34 -10.79 -10.80
CA ILE A 477 -29.82 -12.18 -10.72
C ILE A 477 -31.15 -12.35 -11.46
N VAL A 478 -32.06 -11.37 -11.36
CA VAL A 478 -33.29 -11.35 -12.16
C VAL A 478 -32.96 -11.40 -13.66
N GLN A 479 -32.01 -10.58 -14.14
CA GLN A 479 -31.61 -10.57 -15.54
C GLN A 479 -31.05 -11.93 -16.00
N PHE A 480 -30.21 -12.59 -15.18
CA PHE A 480 -29.73 -13.94 -15.48
C PHE A 480 -30.85 -14.97 -15.61
N THR A 481 -31.97 -14.77 -14.90
CA THR A 481 -33.13 -15.67 -14.91
C THR A 481 -34.27 -15.24 -15.85
N ALA A 482 -34.16 -14.07 -16.50
CA ALA A 482 -35.30 -13.43 -17.14
C ALA A 482 -35.92 -14.26 -18.28
N ASN A 483 -35.09 -15.03 -18.99
CA ASN A 483 -35.50 -15.85 -20.12
C ASN A 483 -35.95 -17.27 -19.73
N TRP A 484 -35.99 -17.60 -18.44
CA TRP A 484 -36.43 -18.91 -17.94
C TRP A 484 -37.87 -18.84 -17.44
N LYS A 485 -38.73 -19.69 -18.02
CA LYS A 485 -40.15 -19.73 -17.64
C LYS A 485 -40.33 -20.45 -16.31
N ASP A 486 -39.62 -21.55 -16.13
CA ASP A 486 -39.57 -22.31 -14.89
C ASP A 486 -38.22 -22.12 -14.17
N LEU A 487 -38.26 -21.37 -13.07
CA LEU A 487 -37.06 -21.12 -12.27
C LEU A 487 -36.68 -22.33 -11.39
N GLU A 488 -37.58 -23.29 -11.15
CA GLU A 488 -37.23 -24.50 -10.40
C GLU A 488 -36.20 -25.31 -11.16
N GLY A 489 -36.36 -25.39 -12.49
CA GLY A 489 -35.42 -26.00 -13.44
C GLY A 489 -34.21 -25.15 -13.84
N PHE A 490 -34.11 -23.89 -13.38
CA PHE A 490 -32.98 -23.01 -13.73
C PHE A 490 -31.64 -23.65 -13.32
N PRO A 491 -30.62 -23.71 -14.19
CA PRO A 491 -29.45 -24.56 -14.01
C PRO A 491 -28.42 -24.02 -13.02
N LEU A 492 -28.58 -22.80 -12.51
CA LEU A 492 -27.63 -22.17 -11.58
C LEU A 492 -28.28 -21.80 -10.25
N ARG A 493 -27.46 -21.68 -9.21
CA ARG A 493 -27.79 -21.10 -7.91
C ARG A 493 -26.69 -20.12 -7.50
N PHE A 494 -27.05 -19.12 -6.70
CA PHE A 494 -26.13 -18.11 -6.20
C PHE A 494 -26.04 -18.24 -4.68
N ALA A 495 -24.94 -18.82 -4.20
CA ALA A 495 -24.68 -18.93 -2.77
C ALA A 495 -24.03 -17.64 -2.26
N TYR A 496 -24.64 -17.02 -1.26
CA TYR A 496 -24.05 -15.86 -0.59
C TYR A 496 -22.75 -16.26 0.10
N ALA A 497 -21.64 -15.62 -0.28
CA ALA A 497 -20.31 -15.89 0.24
C ALA A 497 -19.96 -14.97 1.41
N SER A 498 -19.91 -13.67 1.18
CA SER A 498 -19.60 -12.66 2.20
C SER A 498 -19.89 -11.25 1.67
N ALA A 499 -19.74 -10.23 2.51
CA ALA A 499 -19.83 -8.82 2.14
C ALA A 499 -18.82 -7.99 2.95
N ILE A 500 -18.67 -6.71 2.60
CA ILE A 500 -17.82 -5.78 3.35
C ILE A 500 -18.23 -5.63 4.83
N ASP A 501 -19.49 -5.88 5.16
CA ASP A 501 -20.08 -5.76 6.50
C ASP A 501 -20.43 -7.12 7.15
N ASP A 502 -20.23 -8.23 6.44
CA ASP A 502 -20.44 -9.60 6.92
C ASP A 502 -19.37 -10.54 6.35
N SER A 503 -18.45 -10.99 7.22
CA SER A 503 -17.40 -11.92 6.80
C SER A 503 -17.91 -13.31 6.46
N ASN A 504 -19.10 -13.67 6.94
CA ASN A 504 -19.76 -14.98 6.88
C ASN A 504 -18.91 -16.18 7.35
N CYS A 505 -17.75 -15.93 7.97
CA CYS A 505 -16.87 -16.98 8.47
C CYS A 505 -17.34 -17.60 9.80
N GLY A 506 -18.55 -17.28 10.27
CA GLY A 506 -19.07 -17.69 11.59
C GLY A 506 -18.51 -16.92 12.79
N ALA A 507 -17.48 -16.09 12.59
CA ALA A 507 -17.00 -15.18 13.62
C ALA A 507 -17.63 -13.80 13.49
N GLU A 508 -17.94 -13.18 14.63
CA GLU A 508 -18.40 -11.79 14.64
C GLU A 508 -17.27 -10.85 14.19
N PRO A 509 -17.61 -9.80 13.41
CA PRO A 509 -16.77 -8.64 13.23
C PRO A 509 -16.25 -8.06 14.55
N LEU A 510 -14.98 -7.63 14.55
CA LEU A 510 -14.28 -7.05 15.69
C LEU A 510 -14.93 -5.71 16.13
N PHE A 511 -15.46 -4.95 15.17
CA PHE A 511 -16.12 -3.66 15.39
C PHE A 511 -17.58 -3.70 14.90
N PRO A 512 -18.48 -4.39 15.63
CA PRO A 512 -19.85 -4.61 15.15
C PRO A 512 -20.68 -3.32 15.02
N HIS A 513 -20.35 -2.29 15.80
CA HIS A 513 -21.02 -0.99 15.75
C HIS A 513 -20.56 -0.11 14.57
N LEU A 514 -19.48 -0.49 13.87
CA LEU A 514 -18.96 0.21 12.68
C LEU A 514 -19.31 -0.52 11.39
N ARG A 515 -20.38 -1.33 11.40
CA ARG A 515 -20.86 -2.01 10.21
C ARG A 515 -21.65 -1.10 9.27
N GLY A 516 -22.02 0.12 9.68
CA GLY A 516 -22.81 1.03 8.85
C GLY A 516 -24.27 0.60 8.72
N GLY A 517 -24.95 0.36 9.85
CA GLY A 517 -26.38 0.01 9.86
C GLY A 517 -26.70 -1.43 9.46
N THR A 518 -27.74 -1.60 8.64
CA THR A 518 -28.24 -2.93 8.21
C THR A 518 -27.20 -3.61 7.33
N THR A 519 -27.03 -4.92 7.47
CA THR A 519 -26.09 -5.64 6.60
C THR A 519 -26.64 -5.78 5.18
N ILE A 520 -25.76 -5.79 4.18
CA ILE A 520 -26.17 -6.01 2.78
C ILE A 520 -26.94 -7.33 2.63
N ARG A 521 -26.52 -8.37 3.37
CA ARG A 521 -27.22 -9.66 3.43
C ARG A 521 -28.66 -9.51 3.90
N GLU A 522 -28.89 -8.85 5.04
CA GLU A 522 -30.22 -8.65 5.61
C GLU A 522 -31.12 -7.83 4.67
N LEU A 523 -30.56 -6.83 3.97
CA LEU A 523 -31.30 -6.06 2.98
C LEU A 523 -31.78 -6.95 1.82
N ILE A 524 -30.93 -7.82 1.29
CA ILE A 524 -31.30 -8.75 0.20
C ILE A 524 -32.35 -9.75 0.70
N GLU A 525 -32.15 -10.36 1.89
CA GLU A 525 -33.11 -11.30 2.48
C GLU A 525 -34.48 -10.63 2.71
N LYS A 526 -34.51 -9.39 3.21
CA LYS A 526 -35.72 -8.60 3.41
C LYS A 526 -36.45 -8.32 2.10
N ARG A 527 -35.75 -7.84 1.06
CA ARG A 527 -36.35 -7.58 -0.27
C ARG A 527 -36.96 -8.84 -0.88
N LEU A 528 -36.31 -10.00 -0.74
CA LEU A 528 -36.87 -11.28 -1.19
C LEU A 528 -38.10 -11.70 -0.37
N LYS A 529 -38.08 -11.48 0.95
CA LYS A 529 -39.22 -11.79 1.83
C LYS A 529 -40.44 -10.92 1.56
N ASP A 530 -40.22 -9.63 1.34
CA ASP A 530 -41.28 -8.64 1.13
C ASP A 530 -41.83 -8.67 -0.32
N ALA A 531 -41.12 -9.33 -1.25
CA ALA A 531 -41.54 -9.45 -2.64
C ALA A 531 -42.89 -10.20 -2.79
N PRO A 532 -43.79 -9.71 -3.65
CA PRO A 532 -45.06 -10.37 -3.92
C PRO A 532 -44.81 -11.73 -4.59
N PRO A 533 -45.57 -12.80 -4.24
CA PRO A 533 -45.37 -14.13 -4.81
C PRO A 533 -45.43 -14.18 -6.35
N GLY A 534 -46.26 -13.35 -6.99
CA GLY A 534 -46.38 -13.31 -8.45
C GLY A 534 -45.19 -12.66 -9.17
N GLY A 535 -44.41 -11.81 -8.48
CA GLY A 535 -43.28 -11.09 -9.07
C GLY A 535 -42.04 -11.96 -9.25
N MET A 536 -41.08 -11.49 -10.06
CA MET A 536 -39.86 -12.24 -10.36
C MET A 536 -39.04 -12.55 -9.10
N LEU A 537 -38.90 -11.59 -8.17
CA LEU A 537 -38.24 -11.83 -6.88
C LEU A 537 -38.96 -12.90 -6.03
N GLY A 538 -40.30 -12.94 -6.08
CA GLY A 538 -41.09 -13.99 -5.44
C GLY A 538 -40.85 -15.36 -6.06
N LYS A 539 -40.64 -15.43 -7.39
CA LYS A 539 -40.23 -16.65 -8.11
C LYS A 539 -38.81 -17.08 -7.71
N LEU A 540 -37.84 -16.16 -7.70
CA LEU A 540 -36.46 -16.43 -7.24
C LEU A 540 -36.45 -17.04 -5.83
N ARG A 541 -37.24 -16.47 -4.91
CA ARG A 541 -37.38 -16.97 -3.54
C ARG A 541 -37.93 -18.40 -3.50
N ARG A 542 -39.02 -18.67 -4.25
CA ARG A 542 -39.64 -20.01 -4.26
C ARG A 542 -38.70 -21.08 -4.81
N ALA A 543 -38.04 -20.78 -5.93
CA ALA A 543 -37.08 -21.67 -6.56
C ALA A 543 -35.75 -21.78 -5.79
N ARG A 544 -35.58 -21.01 -4.70
CA ARG A 544 -34.36 -20.92 -3.89
C ARG A 544 -33.13 -20.62 -4.74
N ILE A 545 -33.26 -19.71 -5.71
CA ILE A 545 -32.16 -19.33 -6.60
C ILE A 545 -30.97 -18.78 -5.82
N ILE A 546 -31.25 -18.00 -4.77
CA ILE A 546 -30.25 -17.43 -3.87
C ILE A 546 -30.20 -18.26 -2.58
N ARG A 547 -29.00 -18.68 -2.16
CA ARG A 547 -28.76 -19.55 -1.00
C ARG A 547 -27.92 -18.85 0.06
N PHE A 548 -28.55 -18.48 1.16
CA PHE A 548 -27.89 -17.85 2.32
C PHE A 548 -27.38 -18.86 3.35
N ASP A 549 -27.80 -20.12 3.22
CA ASP A 549 -27.52 -21.19 4.18
C ASP A 549 -26.42 -22.16 3.75
N TYR A 550 -25.91 -22.01 2.52
CA TYR A 550 -24.93 -22.91 1.91
C TYR A 550 -23.70 -23.13 2.79
N TYR A 551 -23.12 -22.05 3.35
CA TYR A 551 -21.93 -22.12 4.20
C TYR A 551 -22.20 -22.30 5.70
N LYS A 552 -23.47 -22.41 6.16
CA LYS A 552 -23.78 -22.49 7.60
C LYS A 552 -23.09 -23.65 8.32
N LYS A 553 -22.89 -24.78 7.64
CA LYS A 553 -22.24 -25.99 8.19
C LYS A 553 -20.70 -25.91 8.18
N GLN A 554 -20.14 -24.93 7.46
CA GLN A 554 -18.70 -24.73 7.28
C GLN A 554 -18.24 -23.41 7.93
N ALA A 555 -18.93 -22.97 8.99
CA ALA A 555 -18.52 -21.84 9.78
C ALA A 555 -17.05 -22.01 10.18
N HIS A 556 -16.24 -20.98 9.94
CA HIS A 556 -14.79 -20.90 10.14
C HIS A 556 -13.89 -21.64 9.13
N GLN A 557 -14.46 -22.29 8.11
CA GLN A 557 -13.67 -23.16 7.21
C GLN A 557 -13.98 -23.00 5.72
N HIS A 558 -15.00 -22.21 5.34
CA HIS A 558 -15.28 -22.05 3.91
C HIS A 558 -14.34 -21.02 3.26
N PRO A 559 -13.84 -21.33 2.04
CA PRO A 559 -12.84 -20.50 1.38
C PRO A 559 -13.40 -19.13 1.03
N HIS A 560 -14.67 -19.00 0.65
CA HIS A 560 -15.24 -17.72 0.19
C HIS A 560 -15.63 -16.75 1.32
N SER A 561 -15.03 -16.87 2.51
CA SER A 561 -15.24 -15.91 3.59
C SER A 561 -14.40 -14.65 3.37
N ALA A 562 -14.87 -13.50 3.86
CA ALA A 562 -14.12 -12.25 3.65
C ALA A 562 -12.70 -12.29 4.25
N CYS A 563 -12.53 -13.00 5.37
CA CYS A 563 -11.23 -13.20 6.01
C CYS A 563 -10.35 -14.24 5.31
N SER A 564 -10.80 -14.86 4.22
CA SER A 564 -10.01 -15.79 3.41
C SER A 564 -9.67 -15.21 2.03
N LEU A 565 -10.34 -14.11 1.63
CA LEU A 565 -10.09 -13.41 0.37
C LEU A 565 -8.63 -13.05 0.12
N PRO A 566 -7.83 -12.64 1.12
CA PRO A 566 -6.44 -12.23 0.83
C PRO A 566 -5.58 -13.39 0.35
N PHE A 567 -5.83 -14.62 0.83
CA PHE A 567 -5.18 -15.81 0.29
C PHE A 567 -5.60 -16.07 -1.16
N HIS A 568 -6.89 -15.89 -1.47
CA HIS A 568 -7.38 -16.08 -2.84
C HIS A 568 -6.80 -15.07 -3.83
N ILE A 569 -6.62 -13.83 -3.38
CA ILE A 569 -6.04 -12.76 -4.18
C ILE A 569 -4.53 -12.98 -4.33
N ALA A 570 -3.85 -13.46 -3.30
CA ALA A 570 -2.46 -13.88 -3.40
C ALA A 570 -2.29 -15.04 -4.39
N ASP A 571 -3.14 -16.08 -4.32
CA ASP A 571 -3.15 -17.19 -5.28
C ASP A 571 -3.46 -16.70 -6.70
N TYR A 572 -4.40 -15.75 -6.80
CA TYR A 572 -4.74 -15.09 -8.05
C TYR A 572 -3.52 -14.41 -8.64
N TYR A 573 -2.80 -13.58 -7.87
CA TYR A 573 -1.58 -12.89 -8.29
C TYR A 573 -0.40 -13.83 -8.61
N ALA A 574 -0.23 -14.91 -7.86
CA ALA A 574 0.79 -15.92 -8.12
C ALA A 574 0.58 -16.59 -9.49
N ALA A 575 -0.67 -16.84 -9.87
CA ALA A 575 -1.01 -17.43 -11.18
C ALA A 575 -0.61 -16.56 -12.38
N PHE A 576 -0.31 -15.27 -12.19
CA PHE A 576 0.25 -14.42 -13.24
C PHE A 576 1.78 -14.52 -13.36
N GLY A 577 2.48 -14.74 -12.24
CA GLY A 577 3.95 -14.72 -12.17
C GLY A 577 4.60 -15.99 -12.72
N ASP A 578 4.04 -17.15 -12.41
CA ASP A 578 4.63 -18.44 -12.77
C ASP A 578 4.59 -18.72 -14.29
N GLU A 579 3.56 -18.26 -15.00
CA GLU A 579 3.43 -18.52 -16.45
C GLU A 579 4.19 -17.50 -17.34
N ALA A 580 4.49 -16.30 -16.82
CA ALA A 580 5.35 -15.33 -17.52
C ALA A 580 6.82 -15.78 -17.55
N ALA A 581 7.27 -16.46 -16.49
CA ALA A 581 8.59 -17.10 -16.44
C ALA A 581 8.70 -18.23 -17.47
N ASP A 582 7.66 -19.08 -17.60
CA ASP A 582 7.59 -20.15 -18.60
C ASP A 582 7.59 -19.63 -20.05
N GLN A 583 6.98 -18.48 -20.33
CA GLN A 583 7.04 -17.85 -21.66
C GLN A 583 8.42 -17.24 -21.97
N SER A 584 9.15 -16.78 -20.95
CA SER A 584 10.51 -16.27 -21.11
C SER A 584 11.55 -17.38 -21.39
N GLU A 585 11.32 -18.59 -20.87
CA GLU A 585 12.17 -19.76 -21.13
C GLU A 585 11.84 -20.49 -22.44
N SER A 586 10.60 -20.40 -22.92
CA SER A 586 10.16 -21.01 -24.19
C SER A 586 10.33 -20.12 -25.43
N ALA A 587 10.66 -18.84 -25.26
CA ALA A 587 11.05 -17.98 -26.36
C ALA A 587 12.42 -18.44 -26.94
N PRO A 588 12.53 -18.74 -28.25
CA PRO A 588 13.80 -19.13 -28.83
C PRO A 588 14.79 -17.98 -28.67
N ARG A 589 15.94 -18.26 -28.03
CA ARG A 589 17.08 -17.32 -27.90
C ARG A 589 17.48 -16.83 -29.30
N ARG A 590 16.89 -15.73 -29.75
CA ARG A 590 17.42 -14.95 -30.87
C ARG A 590 18.65 -14.23 -30.35
N LEU A 591 19.80 -14.82 -30.63
CA LEU A 591 21.10 -14.19 -30.53
C LEU A 591 21.11 -12.93 -31.42
N ASP A 592 21.54 -11.84 -30.80
CA ASP A 592 22.26 -10.67 -31.34
C ASP A 592 21.75 -10.03 -32.66
N GLY A 593 21.23 -8.80 -32.54
CA GLY A 593 21.17 -7.87 -33.66
C GLY A 593 20.04 -6.83 -33.62
N VAL A 594 19.99 -5.96 -32.61
CA VAL A 594 19.07 -4.80 -32.62
C VAL A 594 19.75 -3.54 -32.06
N GLU A 595 20.73 -3.02 -32.80
CA GLU A 595 21.17 -1.62 -32.69
C GLU A 595 20.82 -0.78 -33.95
N SER A 596 20.21 -1.39 -34.98
CA SER A 596 20.00 -0.73 -36.28
C SER A 596 18.58 -0.21 -36.54
N SER A 597 17.56 -0.61 -35.78
CA SER A 597 16.16 -0.29 -36.09
C SER A 597 15.58 0.90 -35.33
N ARG A 598 16.34 1.50 -34.38
CA ARG A 598 15.88 2.68 -33.63
C ARG A 598 16.10 3.99 -34.40
N SER A 599 17.07 4.07 -35.32
CA SER A 599 17.33 5.30 -36.09
C SER A 599 16.39 5.50 -37.29
N GLU A 600 15.76 4.44 -37.81
CA GLU A 600 14.78 4.58 -38.91
C GLU A 600 13.37 4.97 -38.42
N ALA A 601 13.03 4.68 -37.16
CA ALA A 601 11.75 5.08 -36.57
C ALA A 601 11.72 6.58 -36.22
N GLU A 602 12.83 7.14 -35.75
CA GLU A 602 12.92 8.58 -35.41
C GLU A 602 12.95 9.49 -36.65
N SER A 603 13.42 9.01 -37.81
CA SER A 603 13.43 9.82 -39.04
C SER A 603 12.04 9.96 -39.69
N ARG A 604 11.09 9.06 -39.39
CA ARG A 604 9.74 9.09 -39.97
C ARG A 604 8.76 9.95 -39.18
N LEU A 605 8.99 10.16 -37.89
CA LEU A 605 8.14 11.01 -37.04
C LEU A 605 8.37 12.51 -37.30
N VAL A 606 9.59 12.92 -37.64
CA VAL A 606 9.91 14.34 -37.93
C VAL A 606 9.35 14.83 -39.28
N SER A 607 8.95 13.91 -40.17
CA SER A 607 8.38 14.28 -41.48
C SER A 607 6.84 14.39 -41.48
N ALA A 608 6.16 14.01 -40.40
CA ALA A 608 4.70 14.02 -40.32
C ALA A 608 4.12 15.27 -39.64
N GLU A 609 4.93 16.02 -38.87
CA GLU A 609 4.46 17.22 -38.15
C GLU A 609 4.47 18.52 -38.98
N SER A 610 4.86 18.47 -40.26
CA SER A 610 4.94 19.68 -41.10
C SER A 610 3.79 19.85 -42.12
N SER A 611 2.68 19.11 -42.01
CA SER A 611 1.62 19.14 -43.03
C SER A 611 0.17 19.32 -42.56
N GLU A 612 -0.10 19.67 -41.30
CA GLU A 612 -1.46 19.96 -40.83
C GLU A 612 -1.59 21.35 -40.19
N GLU A 613 -1.43 22.40 -41.00
CA GLU A 613 -2.09 23.69 -40.76
C GLU A 613 -3.24 23.86 -41.76
N GLY A 614 -4.48 23.69 -41.31
CA GLY A 614 -5.64 23.81 -42.19
C GLY A 614 -7.00 23.84 -41.48
N SER A 615 -7.47 25.06 -41.21
CA SER A 615 -8.90 25.47 -41.15
C SER A 615 -9.81 24.82 -40.09
N ILE A 616 -10.01 25.53 -38.97
CA ILE A 616 -11.17 25.33 -38.08
C ILE A 616 -12.21 26.40 -38.41
N ARG A 617 -13.40 25.97 -38.86
CA ARG A 617 -14.61 26.79 -38.98
C ARG A 617 -15.39 26.76 -37.66
N GLU A 618 -15.81 27.93 -37.21
CA GLU A 618 -16.75 28.13 -36.11
C GLU A 618 -18.11 27.47 -36.40
N ILE A 619 -18.67 26.81 -35.39
CA ILE A 619 -20.04 26.31 -35.36
C ILE A 619 -20.73 26.98 -34.17
N GLU A 620 -21.77 27.77 -34.45
CA GLU A 620 -22.64 28.38 -33.43
C GLU A 620 -23.59 27.33 -32.79
N PRO A 621 -24.02 27.54 -31.53
CA PRO A 621 -24.88 26.60 -30.81
C PRO A 621 -26.38 26.82 -31.14
N PRO A 622 -27.21 25.77 -31.08
CA PRO A 622 -28.64 25.88 -31.37
C PRO A 622 -29.48 26.32 -30.16
N GLU A 623 -30.62 26.95 -30.46
CA GLU A 623 -31.71 27.35 -29.54
C GLU A 623 -32.46 26.19 -28.89
#